data_AF-A0A9P9ARS2-F1
#
_entry.id   AF-A0A9P9ARS2-F1
#
_cell.length_a   1.000
_cell.length_b   1.000
_cell.length_c   1.000
_cell.angle_alpha   90.00
_cell.angle_beta   90.00
_cell.angle_gamma   90.00
#
_symmetry.space_group_name_H-M   'P 1'
#
loop_
_entity.id
_entity.type
_entity.pdbx_description
1 polymer ?
#
loop_
_entity_poly.entity_id
_entity_poly.type
_entity_poly.pdbx_seq_one_letter_code
_entity_poly.pdbx_strand_id
1 'polypeptide(L)'
;MRTISSKRGEVLITTPLQLFGSLLLYCRPKQTRFPSEDSTAMAKKDRAVDSDKVWVSLITNLNYLPGILTLNYCLRKVNSKYPLVALYTDSFPESGRAALAARGIPSQPVPFLAPSKSTDYTDDPRFNDCWTKLAIFSLTEYDRVVQLDSDMLVLRNMDELMDLDLDAPSVSATGNTKTSPRVFAASHACVCNPLKRSHYPTNWIPENCAFTSQHNDPDLAQTEGADPSFGLGKLNSGLLVVNPSQTLYEQIVECMESRGSEFLFPDQDLLAELYQGRWVALPYVYNALKTLRSPGIHDAIWRDDQVKNVHFILSPKPWDEIGADGEWKGKQESHKWWIDMNRSRIESERDQGIH
;
A
#
# COMPACT_ATOMS: atom_id res chain seq x y z
N MET A 1 -63.81 12.44 27.63
CA MET A 1 -65.19 11.88 27.52
C MET A 1 -65.20 10.97 26.29
N ARG A 2 -65.30 9.64 26.44
CA ARG A 2 -66.57 8.86 26.34
C ARG A 2 -67.28 9.16 24.99
N THR A 3 -67.61 8.25 24.07
CA THR A 3 -67.80 6.78 24.08
C THR A 3 -68.28 6.32 22.67
N ILE A 4 -68.28 4.98 22.41
CA ILE A 4 -69.20 4.20 21.51
C ILE A 4 -68.93 4.31 19.98
N SER A 5 -69.08 3.30 19.11
CA SER A 5 -69.27 1.82 19.14
C SER A 5 -69.44 1.36 17.68
N SER A 6 -69.37 0.03 17.45
CA SER A 6 -69.85 -0.78 16.31
C SER A 6 -68.79 -1.19 15.29
N LYS A 7 -68.69 -2.44 14.79
CA LYS A 7 -68.96 -3.84 15.21
C LYS A 7 -68.78 -4.69 13.93
N ARG A 8 -68.43 -5.98 14.11
CA ARG A 8 -68.43 -7.12 13.14
C ARG A 8 -67.13 -7.30 12.34
N GLY A 9 -66.51 -8.48 12.28
CA GLY A 9 -66.86 -9.77 12.86
C GLY A 9 -65.71 -10.78 12.79
N GLU A 10 -65.78 -11.74 13.71
CA GLU A 10 -65.32 -13.15 13.73
C GLU A 10 -64.18 -13.65 12.81
N VAL A 11 -63.16 -14.29 13.37
CA VAL A 11 -63.01 -15.77 13.57
C VAL A 11 -61.60 -16.05 14.11
N LEU A 12 -61.50 -16.71 15.27
CA LEU A 12 -60.28 -17.41 15.72
C LEU A 12 -60.15 -18.71 14.93
N ILE A 13 -58.93 -19.08 14.51
CA ILE A 13 -58.36 -20.44 14.65
C ILE A 13 -56.83 -20.33 14.50
N THR A 14 -56.14 -20.79 15.53
CA THR A 14 -54.70 -21.07 15.62
C THR A 14 -54.38 -22.40 14.95
N THR A 15 -53.28 -22.52 14.19
CA THR A 15 -52.51 -23.77 13.97
C THR A 15 -51.21 -23.50 13.14
N PRO A 16 -50.21 -24.40 13.17
CA PRO A 16 -48.79 -24.05 13.22
C PRO A 16 -48.07 -23.98 11.86
N LEU A 17 -46.96 -23.24 11.85
CA LEU A 17 -46.05 -23.06 10.71
C LEU A 17 -45.25 -24.36 10.45
N GLN A 18 -45.52 -25.03 9.33
CA GLN A 18 -44.70 -26.11 8.80
C GLN A 18 -43.50 -25.56 8.00
N LEU A 19 -42.32 -26.09 8.32
CA LEU A 19 -41.09 -25.92 7.56
C LEU A 19 -41.23 -26.54 6.15
N PHE A 20 -40.81 -25.79 5.13
CA PHE A 20 -40.39 -26.34 3.84
C PHE A 20 -38.93 -25.96 3.60
N GLY A 21 -38.06 -26.98 3.63
CA GLY A 21 -36.67 -26.88 3.22
C GLY A 21 -36.56 -26.89 1.69
N SER A 22 -35.82 -25.92 1.14
CA SER A 22 -35.33 -25.96 -0.23
C SER A 22 -33.85 -26.30 -0.23
N LEU A 23 -33.54 -27.44 -0.87
CA LEU A 23 -32.21 -27.99 -1.04
C LEU A 23 -31.53 -27.28 -2.23
N LEU A 24 -30.70 -26.28 -1.96
CA LEU A 24 -29.76 -25.74 -2.95
C LEU A 24 -28.45 -26.52 -2.84
N LEU A 25 -28.14 -27.33 -3.86
CA LEU A 25 -26.85 -27.98 -4.03
C LEU A 25 -25.76 -26.90 -4.18
N TYR A 26 -24.96 -26.72 -3.13
CA TYR A 26 -23.73 -25.93 -3.19
C TYR A 26 -22.61 -26.80 -3.78
N CYS A 27 -22.22 -26.53 -5.03
CA CYS A 27 -21.02 -27.11 -5.63
C CYS A 27 -19.79 -26.57 -4.88
N ARG A 28 -19.08 -27.44 -4.13
CA ARG A 28 -17.77 -27.11 -3.55
C ARG A 28 -16.78 -26.75 -4.66
N PRO A 29 -16.00 -25.66 -4.54
CA PRO A 29 -14.88 -25.43 -5.43
C PRO A 29 -13.84 -26.55 -5.23
N LYS A 30 -13.38 -27.14 -6.34
CA LYS A 30 -12.33 -28.16 -6.33
C LYS A 30 -11.05 -27.54 -5.78
N GLN A 31 -10.53 -28.09 -4.69
CA GLN A 31 -9.15 -27.87 -4.25
C GLN A 31 -8.21 -28.27 -5.39
N THR A 32 -7.43 -27.32 -5.89
CA THR A 32 -6.29 -27.59 -6.76
C THR A 32 -5.19 -28.26 -5.95
N ARG A 33 -4.88 -29.50 -6.29
CA ARG A 33 -3.71 -30.24 -5.78
C ARG A 33 -2.45 -29.60 -6.36
N PHE A 34 -1.49 -29.26 -5.51
CA PHE A 34 -0.14 -28.86 -5.94
C PHE A 34 0.55 -30.05 -6.64
N PRO A 35 1.21 -29.85 -7.80
CA PRO A 35 1.97 -30.91 -8.44
C PRO A 35 3.21 -31.25 -7.62
N SER A 36 3.55 -32.54 -7.56
CA SER A 36 4.78 -33.06 -6.96
C SER A 36 6.02 -32.56 -7.69
N GLU A 37 7.08 -32.29 -6.92
CA GLU A 37 8.40 -31.86 -7.35
C GLU A 37 9.03 -32.86 -8.35
N ASP A 38 9.21 -32.42 -9.59
CA ASP A 38 10.31 -32.86 -10.44
C ASP A 38 10.67 -31.76 -11.46
N SER A 39 11.96 -31.61 -11.71
CA SER A 39 12.69 -30.46 -12.26
C SER A 39 12.10 -29.76 -13.50
N THR A 40 11.95 -28.42 -13.45
CA THR A 40 12.15 -27.49 -14.58
C THR A 40 12.37 -26.08 -14.05
N ALA A 41 13.27 -25.30 -14.65
CA ALA A 41 13.36 -23.85 -14.41
C ALA A 41 11.95 -23.25 -14.45
N MET A 42 11.51 -22.63 -13.35
CA MET A 42 10.19 -21.99 -13.30
C MET A 42 10.10 -21.04 -14.49
N ALA A 43 9.13 -21.27 -15.38
CA ALA A 43 8.87 -20.34 -16.47
C ALA A 43 8.63 -18.97 -15.84
N LYS A 44 9.49 -17.98 -16.14
CA LYS A 44 9.25 -16.60 -15.71
C LYS A 44 7.85 -16.23 -16.20
N LYS A 45 7.00 -15.73 -15.31
CA LYS A 45 5.70 -15.17 -15.69
C LYS A 45 5.90 -14.11 -16.78
N ASP A 46 4.92 -13.97 -17.65
CA ASP A 46 4.94 -12.92 -18.66
C ASP A 46 4.97 -11.55 -17.97
N ARG A 47 5.99 -10.75 -18.29
CA ARG A 47 6.14 -9.38 -17.79
C ARG A 47 5.12 -8.48 -18.47
N ALA A 48 4.59 -7.49 -17.73
CA ALA A 48 3.74 -6.45 -18.29
C ALA A 48 4.52 -5.45 -19.16
N VAL A 49 5.85 -5.41 -19.03
CA VAL A 49 6.76 -4.46 -19.69
C VAL A 49 8.09 -5.12 -20.05
N ASP A 50 8.75 -4.59 -21.08
CA ASP A 50 10.12 -4.96 -21.45
C ASP A 50 11.14 -4.22 -20.57
N SER A 51 11.13 -4.54 -19.27
CA SER A 51 12.11 -4.03 -18.29
C SER A 51 12.31 -5.07 -17.18
N ASP A 52 13.56 -5.28 -16.77
CA ASP A 52 13.90 -6.12 -15.61
C ASP A 52 13.58 -5.42 -14.27
N LYS A 53 13.47 -4.08 -14.28
CA LYS A 53 13.24 -3.28 -13.08
C LYS A 53 12.03 -2.38 -13.25
N VAL A 54 11.16 -2.35 -12.25
CA VAL A 54 9.86 -1.67 -12.37
C VAL A 54 9.48 -0.91 -11.11
N TRP A 55 8.85 0.25 -11.31
CA TRP A 55 7.99 0.82 -10.28
C TRP A 55 6.67 0.05 -10.31
N VAL A 56 6.08 -0.19 -9.15
CA VAL A 56 4.75 -0.81 -9.06
C VAL A 56 3.86 -0.04 -8.08
N SER A 57 2.56 -0.05 -8.34
CA SER A 57 1.55 0.49 -7.42
C SER A 57 0.33 -0.41 -7.46
N LEU A 58 -0.20 -0.76 -6.29
CA LEU A 58 -1.43 -1.53 -6.16
C LEU A 58 -2.65 -0.61 -6.30
N ILE A 59 -3.63 -1.01 -7.08
CA ILE A 59 -4.93 -0.35 -7.21
C ILE A 59 -6.07 -1.38 -7.15
N THR A 60 -6.91 -1.27 -6.12
CA THR A 60 -8.01 -2.21 -5.84
C THR A 60 -9.39 -1.58 -6.02
N ASN A 61 -9.47 -0.25 -6.08
CA ASN A 61 -10.72 0.50 -6.22
C ASN A 61 -10.52 1.84 -6.94
N LEU A 62 -11.62 2.43 -7.43
CA LEU A 62 -11.59 3.64 -8.25
C LEU A 62 -11.27 4.93 -7.48
N ASN A 63 -11.41 4.95 -6.15
CA ASN A 63 -11.15 6.17 -5.36
C ASN A 63 -9.68 6.57 -5.38
N TYR A 64 -8.78 5.60 -5.61
CA TYR A 64 -7.34 5.83 -5.71
C TYR A 64 -6.85 6.04 -7.16
N LEU A 65 -7.77 6.01 -8.14
CA LEU A 65 -7.42 6.24 -9.54
C LEU A 65 -6.75 7.62 -9.76
N PRO A 66 -7.24 8.75 -9.19
CA PRO A 66 -6.53 10.03 -9.32
C PRO A 66 -5.09 9.98 -8.82
N GLY A 67 -4.86 9.21 -7.75
CA GLY A 67 -3.55 8.98 -7.15
C GLY A 67 -2.58 8.31 -8.12
N ILE A 68 -2.90 7.10 -8.59
CA ILE A 68 -1.98 6.35 -9.47
C ILE A 68 -1.75 7.05 -10.83
N LEU A 69 -2.77 7.73 -11.37
CA LEU A 69 -2.64 8.49 -12.61
C LEU A 69 -1.66 9.67 -12.44
N THR A 70 -1.77 10.38 -11.31
CA THR A 70 -0.84 11.46 -10.97
C THR A 70 0.54 10.92 -10.69
N LEU A 71 0.67 9.80 -9.97
CA LEU A 71 1.94 9.13 -9.70
C LEU A 71 2.69 8.77 -10.99
N ASN A 72 2.01 8.14 -11.96
CA ASN A 72 2.59 7.82 -13.27
C ASN A 72 3.10 9.08 -14.00
N TYR A 73 2.28 10.14 -14.00
CA TYR A 73 2.65 11.41 -14.61
C TYR A 73 3.91 12.01 -13.94
N CYS A 74 4.01 11.92 -12.61
CA CYS A 74 5.16 12.41 -11.86
C CYS A 74 6.45 11.67 -12.24
N LEU A 75 6.42 10.34 -12.26
CA LEU A 75 7.58 9.50 -12.63
C LEU A 75 8.08 9.85 -14.04
N ARG A 76 7.17 10.05 -14.99
CA ARG A 76 7.51 10.51 -16.35
C ARG A 76 8.10 11.92 -16.36
N LYS A 77 7.51 12.85 -15.60
CA LYS A 77 7.96 14.25 -15.52
C LYS A 77 9.36 14.39 -14.94
N VAL A 78 9.74 13.53 -13.99
CA VAL A 78 11.11 13.46 -13.44
C VAL A 78 12.06 12.59 -14.27
N ASN A 79 11.65 12.19 -15.48
CA ASN A 79 12.42 11.39 -16.43
C ASN A 79 12.90 10.05 -15.84
N SER A 80 12.05 9.35 -15.07
CA SER A 80 12.30 7.96 -14.69
C SER A 80 12.57 7.12 -15.93
N LYS A 81 13.64 6.32 -15.91
CA LYS A 81 13.95 5.36 -16.98
C LYS A 81 13.04 4.13 -16.93
N TYR A 82 12.46 3.85 -15.77
CA TYR A 82 11.72 2.64 -15.48
C TYR A 82 10.21 2.90 -15.53
N PRO A 83 9.40 1.97 -16.06
CA PRO A 83 7.96 2.11 -16.15
C PRO A 83 7.28 1.87 -14.79
N LEU A 84 6.10 2.46 -14.61
CA LEU A 84 5.17 2.13 -13.54
C LEU A 84 4.19 1.06 -14.01
N VAL A 85 4.12 -0.07 -13.32
CA VAL A 85 3.14 -1.12 -13.55
C VAL A 85 2.04 -1.04 -12.48
N ALA A 86 0.80 -0.91 -12.92
CA ALA A 86 -0.37 -0.93 -12.03
C ALA A 86 -0.74 -2.39 -11.70
N LEU A 87 -0.55 -2.79 -10.45
CA LEU A 87 -1.00 -4.08 -9.94
C LEU A 87 -2.46 -4.01 -9.55
N TYR A 88 -3.27 -4.99 -9.92
CA TYR A 88 -4.69 -5.00 -9.58
C TYR A 88 -5.17 -6.40 -9.20
N THR A 89 -6.25 -6.47 -8.43
CA THR A 89 -6.98 -7.70 -8.12
C THR A 89 -8.22 -7.81 -9.00
N ASP A 90 -8.84 -8.99 -9.06
CA ASP A 90 -10.06 -9.22 -9.85
C ASP A 90 -11.23 -8.30 -9.45
N SER A 91 -11.20 -7.73 -8.25
CA SER A 91 -12.20 -6.75 -7.78
C SER A 91 -12.07 -5.38 -8.44
N PHE A 92 -10.93 -5.05 -9.05
CA PHE A 92 -10.72 -3.74 -9.68
C PHE A 92 -11.56 -3.62 -10.96
N PRO A 93 -12.45 -2.62 -11.09
CA PRO A 93 -13.38 -2.54 -12.20
C PRO A 93 -12.71 -2.40 -13.58
N GLU A 94 -13.36 -2.93 -14.60
CA GLU A 94 -12.92 -2.79 -16.00
C GLU A 94 -12.79 -1.33 -16.43
N SER A 95 -13.67 -0.44 -15.95
CA SER A 95 -13.57 1.01 -16.19
C SER A 95 -12.27 1.60 -15.68
N GLY A 96 -11.77 1.11 -14.53
CA GLY A 96 -10.47 1.50 -13.99
C GLY A 96 -9.32 1.00 -14.87
N ARG A 97 -9.38 -0.28 -15.31
CA ARG A 97 -8.38 -0.83 -16.24
C ARG A 97 -8.38 -0.10 -17.59
N ALA A 98 -9.55 0.24 -18.12
CA ALA A 98 -9.68 1.04 -19.34
C ALA A 98 -9.06 2.44 -19.17
N ALA A 99 -9.24 3.08 -18.00
CA ALA A 99 -8.63 4.37 -17.71
C ALA A 99 -7.10 4.31 -17.64
N LEU A 100 -6.53 3.22 -17.12
CA LEU A 100 -5.08 2.95 -17.13
C LEU A 100 -4.57 2.74 -18.57
N ALA A 101 -5.26 1.89 -19.33
CA ALA A 101 -4.90 1.58 -20.72
C ALA A 101 -4.94 2.81 -21.63
N ALA A 102 -5.94 3.67 -21.49
CA ALA A 102 -6.06 4.92 -22.23
C ALA A 102 -4.88 5.88 -22.00
N ARG A 103 -4.17 5.73 -20.87
CA ARG A 103 -3.00 6.54 -20.49
C ARG A 103 -1.67 5.81 -20.69
N GLY A 104 -1.72 4.65 -21.35
CA GLY A 104 -0.56 3.80 -21.61
C GLY A 104 0.12 3.30 -20.34
N ILE A 105 -0.62 3.13 -19.24
CA ILE A 105 -0.10 2.57 -17.98
C ILE A 105 -0.21 1.05 -18.07
N PRO A 106 0.93 0.31 -18.14
CA PRO A 106 0.93 -1.14 -18.10
C PRO A 106 0.27 -1.62 -16.81
N SER A 107 -0.49 -2.71 -16.89
CA SER A 107 -1.16 -3.27 -15.71
C SER A 107 -1.03 -4.79 -15.69
N GLN A 108 -0.98 -5.34 -14.47
CA GLN A 108 -0.77 -6.76 -14.25
C GLN A 108 -1.65 -7.27 -13.10
N PRO A 109 -2.37 -8.39 -13.26
CA PRO A 109 -3.15 -8.97 -12.17
C PRO A 109 -2.23 -9.60 -11.11
N VAL A 110 -2.62 -9.47 -9.85
CA VAL A 110 -1.97 -10.11 -8.69
C VAL A 110 -3.01 -10.84 -7.82
N PRO A 111 -2.61 -11.91 -7.11
CA PRO A 111 -3.53 -12.59 -6.20
C PRO A 111 -3.96 -11.64 -5.08
N PHE A 112 -5.24 -11.67 -4.74
CA PHE A 112 -5.72 -11.05 -3.51
C PHE A 112 -5.18 -11.83 -2.30
N LEU A 113 -4.64 -11.11 -1.32
CA LEU A 113 -4.10 -11.70 -0.09
C LEU A 113 -4.94 -11.29 1.11
N ALA A 114 -5.32 -12.27 1.91
CA ALA A 114 -5.95 -12.10 3.22
C ALA A 114 -5.79 -13.40 4.02
N PRO A 115 -5.67 -13.35 5.37
CA PRO A 115 -5.59 -14.56 6.19
C PRO A 115 -6.86 -15.43 6.07
N SER A 116 -6.68 -16.73 5.78
CA SER A 116 -7.76 -17.68 5.54
C SER A 116 -8.61 -18.01 6.79
N LYS A 117 -7.99 -17.98 7.99
CA LYS A 117 -8.63 -18.36 9.27
C LYS A 117 -9.22 -17.18 10.05
N SER A 118 -9.40 -16.05 9.39
CA SER A 118 -9.89 -14.85 10.03
C SER A 118 -11.42 -14.95 10.20
N THR A 119 -11.88 -15.17 11.44
CA THR A 119 -13.30 -15.19 11.81
C THR A 119 -13.93 -13.84 11.48
N ASP A 120 -14.92 -13.81 10.57
CA ASP A 120 -15.73 -12.65 10.18
C ASP A 120 -14.99 -11.30 10.09
N TYR A 121 -14.27 -11.09 8.97
CA TYR A 121 -13.66 -9.79 8.63
C TYR A 121 -14.45 -8.98 7.60
N THR A 122 -15.74 -9.28 7.39
CA THR A 122 -16.61 -8.39 6.61
C THR A 122 -16.73 -6.99 7.22
N ASP A 123 -16.35 -6.81 8.48
CA ASP A 123 -16.53 -5.57 9.24
C ASP A 123 -15.28 -4.67 9.34
N ASP A 124 -14.12 -5.09 8.80
CA ASP A 124 -12.96 -4.19 8.76
C ASP A 124 -12.29 -4.08 7.37
N PRO A 125 -12.87 -3.26 6.47
CA PRO A 125 -12.33 -2.95 5.16
C PRO A 125 -10.89 -2.42 5.17
N ARG A 126 -10.33 -2.03 6.34
CA ARG A 126 -8.97 -1.49 6.46
C ARG A 126 -7.89 -2.54 6.20
N PHE A 127 -8.19 -3.83 6.36
CA PHE A 127 -7.20 -4.91 6.24
C PHE A 127 -7.10 -5.53 4.84
N ASN A 128 -8.11 -5.34 3.99
CA ASN A 128 -8.24 -6.10 2.74
C ASN A 128 -7.16 -5.75 1.71
N ASP A 129 -6.77 -4.47 1.61
CA ASP A 129 -5.81 -4.03 0.61
C ASP A 129 -4.36 -4.07 1.11
N CYS A 130 -4.13 -4.01 2.42
CA CYS A 130 -2.80 -3.97 3.03
C CYS A 130 -1.97 -5.21 2.69
N TRP A 131 -2.56 -6.40 2.87
CA TRP A 131 -1.85 -7.67 2.61
C TRP A 131 -1.47 -7.83 1.15
N THR A 132 -2.37 -7.47 0.23
CA THR A 132 -2.18 -7.65 -1.21
C THR A 132 -0.96 -6.89 -1.73
N LYS A 133 -0.52 -5.80 -1.07
CA LYS A 133 0.73 -5.10 -1.40
C LYS A 133 1.95 -6.01 -1.34
N LEU A 134 1.93 -7.04 -0.48
CA LEU A 134 3.04 -7.97 -0.34
C LEU A 134 3.15 -8.97 -1.51
N ALA A 135 2.18 -8.97 -2.44
CA ALA A 135 2.27 -9.73 -3.69
C ALA A 135 3.48 -9.33 -4.55
N ILE A 136 4.08 -8.14 -4.32
CA ILE A 136 5.30 -7.70 -5.00
C ILE A 136 6.48 -8.67 -4.83
N PHE A 137 6.53 -9.42 -3.72
CA PHE A 137 7.56 -10.43 -3.50
C PHE A 137 7.41 -11.64 -4.45
N SER A 138 6.23 -11.87 -5.01
CA SER A 138 5.96 -12.96 -5.96
C SER A 138 6.32 -12.63 -7.42
N LEU A 139 6.66 -11.37 -7.72
CA LEU A 139 6.90 -10.89 -9.08
C LEU A 139 8.31 -11.24 -9.59
N THR A 140 8.65 -12.53 -9.52
CA THR A 140 9.98 -13.10 -9.86
C THR A 140 10.36 -13.00 -11.34
N GLU A 141 9.43 -12.55 -12.18
CA GLU A 141 9.74 -12.11 -13.53
C GLU A 141 10.61 -10.85 -13.54
N TYR A 142 10.58 -9.98 -12.52
CA TYR A 142 11.44 -8.80 -12.41
C TYR A 142 12.62 -9.04 -11.47
N ASP A 143 13.76 -8.42 -11.77
CA ASP A 143 14.97 -8.47 -10.93
C ASP A 143 14.87 -7.48 -9.76
N ARG A 144 14.14 -6.38 -9.96
CA ARG A 144 13.91 -5.33 -8.97
C ARG A 144 12.51 -4.76 -9.07
N VAL A 145 11.83 -4.69 -7.93
CA VAL A 145 10.52 -4.06 -7.82
C VAL A 145 10.62 -2.96 -6.76
N VAL A 146 10.20 -1.75 -7.12
CA VAL A 146 10.00 -0.66 -6.16
C VAL A 146 8.53 -0.31 -6.07
N GLN A 147 7.90 -0.73 -4.98
CA GLN A 147 6.50 -0.43 -4.68
C GLN A 147 6.36 1.01 -4.22
N LEU A 148 5.33 1.67 -4.71
CA LEU A 148 4.83 2.96 -4.27
C LEU A 148 3.33 2.83 -4.00
N ASP A 149 2.85 3.32 -2.87
CA ASP A 149 1.42 3.51 -2.68
C ASP A 149 0.88 4.56 -3.68
N SER A 150 -0.36 4.38 -4.10
CA SER A 150 -0.98 5.25 -5.11
C SER A 150 -1.27 6.67 -4.62
N ASP A 151 -1.17 6.92 -3.31
CA ASP A 151 -1.31 8.23 -2.67
C ASP A 151 0.05 8.90 -2.41
N MET A 152 0.94 8.80 -3.40
CA MET A 152 2.27 9.39 -3.38
C MET A 152 2.45 10.47 -4.46
N LEU A 153 3.42 11.38 -4.26
CA LEU A 153 3.81 12.42 -5.21
C LEU A 153 5.33 12.44 -5.37
N VAL A 154 5.79 11.97 -6.53
CA VAL A 154 7.21 12.03 -6.90
C VAL A 154 7.54 13.44 -7.41
N LEU A 155 8.49 14.09 -6.74
CA LEU A 155 8.96 15.45 -7.03
C LEU A 155 10.33 15.46 -7.70
N ARG A 156 11.16 14.43 -7.44
CA ARG A 156 12.50 14.30 -8.00
C ARG A 156 12.74 12.86 -8.43
N ASN A 157 13.66 12.64 -9.36
CA ASN A 157 14.05 11.30 -9.78
C ASN A 157 14.63 10.50 -8.59
N MET A 158 14.28 9.22 -8.53
CA MET A 158 14.68 8.27 -7.49
C MET A 158 15.16 6.94 -8.10
N ASP A 159 15.59 6.94 -9.35
CA ASP A 159 15.97 5.73 -10.10
C ASP A 159 17.14 5.00 -9.43
N GLU A 160 17.95 5.67 -8.61
CA GLU A 160 18.99 5.04 -7.80
C GLU A 160 18.46 3.95 -6.85
N LEU A 161 17.16 3.98 -6.48
CA LEU A 161 16.53 2.89 -5.73
C LEU A 161 16.51 1.57 -6.51
N MET A 162 16.62 1.62 -7.84
CA MET A 162 16.68 0.43 -8.69
C MET A 162 18.03 -0.29 -8.62
N ASP A 163 19.06 0.40 -8.13
CA ASP A 163 20.43 -0.09 -8.01
C ASP A 163 20.89 -0.22 -6.54
N LEU A 164 19.99 0.03 -5.59
CA LEU A 164 20.26 -0.15 -4.16
C LEU A 164 20.77 -1.58 -3.88
N ASP A 165 21.87 -1.69 -3.12
CA ASP A 165 22.49 -2.96 -2.78
C ASP A 165 21.66 -3.70 -1.72
N LEU A 166 20.93 -4.71 -2.19
CA LEU A 166 20.14 -5.64 -1.39
C LEU A 166 20.70 -7.05 -1.58
N ASP A 167 20.55 -7.90 -0.57
CA ASP A 167 21.05 -9.26 -0.66
C ASP A 167 20.31 -10.04 -1.76
N ALA A 168 21.03 -10.93 -2.44
CA ALA A 168 20.46 -11.76 -3.49
C ALA A 168 19.32 -12.63 -2.92
N PRO A 169 18.24 -12.89 -3.69
CA PRO A 169 17.10 -13.71 -3.23
C PRO A 169 17.48 -15.04 -2.55
N SER A 170 18.49 -15.74 -3.07
CA SER A 170 18.99 -17.00 -2.51
C SER A 170 19.62 -16.86 -1.12
N VAL A 171 20.27 -15.72 -0.87
CA VAL A 171 20.86 -15.36 0.44
C VAL A 171 19.79 -14.87 1.40
N SER A 172 18.87 -14.02 0.92
CA SER A 172 17.73 -13.51 1.70
C SER A 172 16.81 -14.62 2.22
N ALA A 173 16.58 -15.66 1.42
CA ALA A 173 15.68 -16.76 1.75
C ALA A 173 16.08 -17.55 3.01
N THR A 174 17.39 -17.69 3.27
CA THR A 174 17.92 -18.58 4.34
C THR A 174 18.86 -17.87 5.32
N GLY A 175 19.27 -16.64 5.02
CA GLY A 175 20.18 -15.86 5.83
C GLY A 175 19.59 -15.36 7.15
N ASN A 176 20.43 -14.70 7.93
CA ASN A 176 20.06 -14.05 9.19
C ASN A 176 20.66 -12.64 9.26
N THR A 177 20.54 -11.96 10.40
CA THR A 177 21.06 -10.58 10.59
C THR A 177 22.55 -10.41 10.32
N LYS A 178 23.35 -11.47 10.31
CA LYS A 178 24.79 -11.43 9.99
C LYS A 178 25.11 -11.72 8.54
N THR A 179 24.38 -12.67 7.93
CA THR A 179 24.67 -13.17 6.58
C THR A 179 23.78 -12.57 5.50
N SER A 180 22.65 -11.99 5.91
CA SER A 180 21.70 -11.33 5.03
C SER A 180 20.94 -10.20 5.76
N PRO A 181 21.62 -9.06 6.04
CA PRO A 181 21.00 -7.94 6.72
C PRO A 181 20.13 -7.04 5.83
N ARG A 182 20.03 -7.29 4.51
CA ARG A 182 19.45 -6.36 3.52
C ARG A 182 18.44 -7.06 2.61
N VAL A 183 17.40 -7.64 3.20
CA VAL A 183 16.34 -8.35 2.47
C VAL A 183 15.52 -7.39 1.60
N PHE A 184 15.20 -6.22 2.14
CA PHE A 184 14.50 -5.14 1.45
C PHE A 184 14.91 -3.78 2.03
N ALA A 185 14.45 -2.70 1.41
CA ALA A 185 14.57 -1.36 1.97
C ALA A 185 13.22 -0.65 2.08
N ALA A 186 13.08 0.20 3.09
CA ALA A 186 11.87 0.98 3.38
C ALA A 186 12.25 2.26 4.13
N SER A 187 11.34 3.22 4.25
CA SER A 187 11.49 4.32 5.22
C SER A 187 10.78 3.98 6.52
N HIS A 188 11.09 4.71 7.58
CA HIS A 188 10.40 4.58 8.85
C HIS A 188 8.93 5.05 8.79
N ALA A 189 8.09 4.42 9.60
CA ALA A 189 6.81 5.00 9.98
C ALA A 189 7.02 6.08 11.04
N CYS A 190 6.19 7.12 11.01
CA CYS A 190 6.13 8.10 12.08
C CYS A 190 5.23 7.59 13.20
N VAL A 191 5.82 7.36 14.38
CA VAL A 191 5.10 6.93 15.58
C VAL A 191 4.83 8.08 16.54
N CYS A 192 4.75 9.34 16.07
CA CYS A 192 4.46 10.50 16.92
C CYS A 192 2.97 10.70 17.23
N ASN A 193 2.08 9.94 16.56
CA ASN A 193 0.62 10.11 16.60
C ASN A 193 0.17 11.60 16.49
N PRO A 194 0.54 12.31 15.41
CA PRO A 194 0.33 13.77 15.30
C PRO A 194 -1.15 14.17 15.36
N LEU A 195 -2.06 13.28 14.96
CA LEU A 195 -3.50 13.50 14.98
C LEU A 195 -4.19 13.00 16.27
N LYS A 196 -3.41 12.54 17.26
CA LYS A 196 -3.89 12.03 18.56
C LYS A 196 -5.01 10.99 18.41
N ARG A 197 -4.85 10.05 17.46
CA ARG A 197 -5.80 8.97 17.23
C ARG A 197 -5.84 8.07 18.46
N SER A 198 -7.02 7.89 19.04
CA SER A 198 -7.21 7.15 20.30
C SER A 198 -6.94 5.65 20.19
N HIS A 199 -7.04 5.08 18.99
CA HIS A 199 -6.77 3.66 18.74
C HIS A 199 -5.29 3.38 18.41
N TYR A 200 -4.44 4.40 18.33
CA TYR A 200 -3.00 4.18 18.16
C TYR A 200 -2.38 3.78 19.51
N PRO A 201 -1.30 2.97 19.51
CA PRO A 201 -0.64 2.57 20.74
C PRO A 201 -0.19 3.77 21.58
N THR A 202 -0.27 3.66 22.90
CA THR A 202 0.06 4.76 23.83
C THR A 202 1.54 5.12 23.83
N ASN A 203 2.41 4.21 23.41
CA ASN A 203 3.84 4.45 23.23
C ASN A 203 4.19 5.08 21.87
N TRP A 204 3.20 5.45 21.05
CA TRP A 204 3.42 6.27 19.86
C TRP A 204 3.54 7.75 20.26
N ILE A 205 4.75 8.12 20.64
CA ILE A 205 5.17 9.46 21.06
C ILE A 205 6.48 9.88 20.36
N PRO A 206 6.79 11.19 20.26
CA PRO A 206 8.00 11.68 19.58
C PRO A 206 9.31 11.06 20.06
N GLU A 207 9.45 10.82 21.36
CA GLU A 207 10.67 10.23 21.96
C GLU A 207 10.95 8.82 21.45
N ASN A 208 9.92 8.12 20.99
CA ASN A 208 10.00 6.76 20.47
C ASN A 208 10.09 6.70 18.94
N CYS A 209 10.11 7.84 18.26
CA CYS A 209 10.13 7.92 16.80
C CYS A 209 11.55 7.89 16.25
N ALA A 210 11.81 7.00 15.28
CA ALA A 210 13.12 6.88 14.64
C ALA A 210 13.63 8.22 14.07
N PHE A 211 12.74 9.01 13.44
CA PHE A 211 13.09 10.32 12.89
C PHE A 211 13.58 11.33 13.95
N THR A 212 13.23 11.16 15.22
CA THR A 212 13.73 12.03 16.30
C THR A 212 15.23 11.88 16.51
N SER A 213 15.80 10.70 16.22
CA SER A 213 17.25 10.47 16.32
C SER A 213 18.08 11.39 15.41
N GLN A 214 17.48 11.89 14.32
CA GLN A 214 18.17 12.71 13.33
C GLN A 214 17.95 14.22 13.52
N HIS A 215 17.21 14.65 14.55
CA HIS A 215 16.91 16.07 14.79
C HIS A 215 18.16 16.93 15.05
N ASN A 216 19.21 16.33 15.61
CA ASN A 216 20.48 17.02 15.88
C ASN A 216 21.37 17.15 14.64
N ASP A 217 21.10 16.39 13.58
CA ASP A 217 21.83 16.44 12.30
C ASP A 217 20.84 16.35 11.12
N PRO A 218 20.10 17.44 10.87
CA PRO A 218 19.05 17.43 9.87
C PRO A 218 19.58 17.34 8.43
N ASP A 219 20.84 17.69 8.18
CA ASP A 219 21.45 17.56 6.85
C ASP A 219 21.73 16.09 6.54
N LEU A 220 22.20 15.32 7.54
CA LEU A 220 22.37 13.86 7.41
C LEU A 220 21.04 13.15 7.15
N ALA A 221 19.93 13.64 7.70
CA ALA A 221 18.59 13.07 7.49
C ALA A 221 18.13 13.07 6.02
N GLN A 222 18.73 13.92 5.17
CA GLN A 222 18.39 13.98 3.74
C GLN A 222 19.02 12.81 2.96
N THR A 223 20.12 12.26 3.46
CA THR A 223 20.96 11.29 2.73
C THR A 223 21.07 9.94 3.42
N GLU A 224 20.75 9.86 4.73
CA GLU A 224 20.77 8.63 5.51
C GLU A 224 19.43 8.34 6.18
N GLY A 225 19.03 7.06 6.19
CA GLY A 225 17.88 6.61 6.96
C GLY A 225 18.18 6.64 8.46
N ALA A 226 17.17 6.90 9.27
CA ALA A 226 17.31 6.78 10.72
C ALA A 226 17.68 5.34 11.11
N ASP A 227 18.43 5.18 12.21
CA ASP A 227 18.83 3.85 12.71
C ASP A 227 17.59 3.03 13.09
N PRO A 228 17.36 1.85 12.48
CA PRO A 228 16.24 0.99 12.81
C PRO A 228 16.18 0.51 14.26
N SER A 229 17.30 0.57 14.99
CA SER A 229 17.38 0.21 16.40
C SER A 229 16.92 1.33 17.35
N PHE A 230 16.74 2.56 16.86
CA PHE A 230 16.28 3.68 17.67
C PHE A 230 14.76 3.66 17.85
N GLY A 231 14.32 3.92 19.08
CA GLY A 231 12.90 4.03 19.42
C GLY A 231 12.16 2.72 19.12
N LEU A 232 11.00 2.81 18.47
CA LEU A 232 10.23 1.63 18.07
C LEU A 232 10.68 1.01 16.74
N GLY A 233 11.56 1.67 15.97
CA GLY A 233 12.10 1.11 14.72
C GLY A 233 11.06 0.71 13.66
N LYS A 234 9.82 1.23 13.74
CA LYS A 234 8.72 0.81 12.85
C LYS A 234 8.98 1.29 11.43
N LEU A 235 8.73 0.43 10.45
CA LEU A 235 8.82 0.77 9.02
C LEU A 235 7.46 1.22 8.48
N ASN A 236 7.48 1.98 7.39
CA ASN A 236 6.32 2.29 6.58
C ASN A 236 6.44 1.55 5.25
N SER A 237 5.43 0.73 4.95
CA SER A 237 5.36 -0.13 3.76
C SER A 237 4.86 0.58 2.50
N GLY A 238 4.60 1.89 2.55
CA GLY A 238 4.14 2.63 1.37
C GLY A 238 5.19 2.72 0.27
N LEU A 239 6.48 2.68 0.63
CA LEU A 239 7.57 2.48 -0.33
C LEU A 239 8.42 1.29 0.13
N LEU A 240 8.53 0.29 -0.75
CA LEU A 240 9.36 -0.89 -0.53
C LEU A 240 10.26 -1.12 -1.75
N VAL A 241 11.56 -1.30 -1.53
CA VAL A 241 12.52 -1.74 -2.53
C VAL A 241 12.80 -3.22 -2.28
N VAL A 242 12.45 -4.09 -3.23
CA VAL A 242 12.58 -5.54 -3.06
C VAL A 242 13.27 -6.18 -4.27
N ASN A 243 14.05 -7.23 -4.01
CA ASN A 243 14.40 -8.23 -5.00
C ASN A 243 13.34 -9.36 -4.87
N PRO A 244 12.40 -9.52 -5.82
CA PRO A 244 11.34 -10.53 -5.69
C PRO A 244 11.90 -11.93 -5.49
N SER A 245 11.21 -12.73 -4.67
CA SER A 245 11.62 -14.08 -4.32
C SER A 245 10.40 -14.90 -3.91
N GLN A 246 10.18 -16.00 -4.62
CA GLN A 246 9.07 -16.91 -4.33
C GLN A 246 9.17 -17.46 -2.90
N THR A 247 10.37 -17.75 -2.40
CA THR A 247 10.56 -18.22 -1.01
C THR A 247 10.25 -17.13 0.03
N LEU A 248 10.62 -15.87 -0.22
CA LEU A 248 10.27 -14.78 0.69
C LEU A 248 8.76 -14.54 0.69
N TYR A 249 8.14 -14.60 -0.49
CA TYR A 249 6.70 -14.51 -0.63
C TYR A 249 5.96 -15.61 0.16
N GLU A 250 6.44 -16.85 0.09
CA GLU A 250 5.89 -17.96 0.87
C GLU A 250 6.01 -17.75 2.38
N GLN A 251 7.18 -17.28 2.86
CA GLN A 251 7.38 -16.93 4.28
C GLN A 251 6.41 -15.83 4.73
N ILE A 252 6.19 -14.82 3.90
CA ILE A 252 5.24 -13.74 4.16
C ILE A 252 3.81 -14.28 4.26
N VAL A 253 3.39 -15.10 3.30
CA VAL A 253 2.04 -15.70 3.30
C VAL A 253 1.86 -16.60 4.52
N GLU A 254 2.85 -17.42 4.88
CA GLU A 254 2.80 -18.26 6.07
C GLU A 254 2.68 -17.43 7.37
N CYS A 255 3.44 -16.35 7.48
CA CYS A 255 3.35 -15.42 8.62
C CYS A 255 1.97 -14.74 8.68
N MET A 256 1.46 -14.28 7.55
CA MET A 256 0.12 -13.68 7.43
C MET A 256 -0.97 -14.68 7.86
N GLU A 257 -0.91 -15.92 7.39
CA GLU A 257 -1.89 -16.96 7.71
C GLU A 257 -1.86 -17.37 9.19
N SER A 258 -0.67 -17.39 9.79
CA SER A 258 -0.50 -17.81 11.19
C SER A 258 -0.79 -16.71 12.19
N ARG A 259 -0.42 -15.46 11.88
CA ARG A 259 -0.37 -14.35 12.84
C ARG A 259 -1.02 -13.06 12.36
N GLY A 260 -1.67 -13.07 11.19
CA GLY A 260 -2.30 -11.91 10.57
C GLY A 260 -3.20 -11.09 11.50
N SER A 261 -3.94 -11.77 12.40
CA SER A 261 -4.85 -11.13 13.37
C SER A 261 -4.16 -10.44 14.54
N GLU A 262 -2.87 -10.69 14.76
CA GLU A 262 -2.07 -10.05 15.83
C GLU A 262 -1.57 -8.66 15.44
N PHE A 263 -1.49 -8.38 14.14
CA PHE A 263 -0.87 -7.17 13.61
C PHE A 263 -1.86 -6.00 13.59
N LEU A 264 -1.52 -4.92 14.31
CA LEU A 264 -2.30 -3.69 14.31
C LEU A 264 -2.13 -2.90 13.02
N PHE A 265 -0.93 -2.94 12.44
CA PHE A 265 -0.60 -2.34 11.15
C PHE A 265 -0.08 -3.46 10.22
N PRO A 266 -0.98 -4.16 9.51
CA PRO A 266 -0.76 -5.48 8.90
C PRO A 266 0.57 -5.69 8.19
N ASP A 267 0.75 -5.03 7.04
CA ASP A 267 1.83 -5.25 6.10
C ASP A 267 3.17 -4.76 6.64
N GLN A 268 3.16 -3.61 7.31
CA GLN A 268 4.38 -3.06 7.93
C GLN A 268 4.81 -3.83 9.19
N ASP A 269 3.89 -4.24 10.06
CA ASP A 269 4.23 -5.00 11.27
C ASP A 269 4.70 -6.40 10.91
N LEU A 270 4.06 -7.06 9.93
CA LEU A 270 4.50 -8.36 9.43
C LEU A 270 5.93 -8.29 8.91
N LEU A 271 6.24 -7.34 8.02
CA LEU A 271 7.59 -7.21 7.46
C LEU A 271 8.63 -6.84 8.54
N ALA A 272 8.27 -5.94 9.46
CA ALA A 272 9.17 -5.52 10.53
C ALA A 272 9.52 -6.66 11.50
N GLU A 273 8.57 -7.56 11.75
CA GLU A 273 8.78 -8.70 12.64
C GLU A 273 9.45 -9.88 11.93
N LEU A 274 8.95 -10.29 10.76
CA LEU A 274 9.47 -11.42 10.01
C LEU A 274 10.95 -11.22 9.60
N TYR A 275 11.33 -9.98 9.29
CA TYR A 275 12.67 -9.62 8.85
C TYR A 275 13.34 -8.63 9.82
N GLN A 276 13.09 -8.78 11.13
CA GLN A 276 13.67 -7.93 12.17
C GLN A 276 15.20 -7.86 12.04
N GLY A 277 15.73 -6.63 11.93
CA GLY A 277 17.16 -6.38 11.76
C GLY A 277 17.74 -6.79 10.40
N ARG A 278 16.88 -7.06 9.40
CA ARG A 278 17.26 -7.50 8.05
C ARG A 278 16.71 -6.61 6.93
N TRP A 279 16.47 -5.34 7.23
CA TRP A 279 16.02 -4.35 6.25
C TRP A 279 16.85 -3.08 6.34
N VAL A 280 16.91 -2.35 5.22
CA VAL A 280 17.68 -1.10 5.10
C VAL A 280 16.76 0.10 5.28
N ALA A 281 17.06 0.98 6.23
CA ALA A 281 16.37 2.25 6.37
C ALA A 281 16.78 3.22 5.27
N LEU A 282 15.79 3.66 4.49
CA LEU A 282 15.91 4.72 3.52
C LEU A 282 15.78 6.08 4.20
N PRO A 283 16.48 7.12 3.69
CA PRO A 283 16.26 8.51 4.09
C PRO A 283 14.78 8.89 3.95
N TYR A 284 14.28 9.74 4.86
CA TYR A 284 12.85 10.08 4.88
C TYR A 284 12.39 10.72 3.56
N VAL A 285 13.29 11.36 2.80
CA VAL A 285 12.98 12.04 1.52
C VAL A 285 12.41 11.12 0.44
N TYR A 286 12.62 9.80 0.51
CA TYR A 286 12.06 8.82 -0.43
C TYR A 286 10.62 8.42 -0.08
N ASN A 287 10.20 8.60 1.16
CA ASN A 287 8.85 8.30 1.62
C ASN A 287 8.50 9.32 2.71
N ALA A 288 8.40 10.59 2.27
CA ALA A 288 8.25 11.73 3.14
C ALA A 288 6.79 11.83 3.57
N LEU A 289 6.47 11.24 4.72
CA LEU A 289 5.10 11.23 5.24
C LEU A 289 4.64 12.68 5.42
N LYS A 290 3.46 13.05 4.88
CA LYS A 290 3.00 14.44 4.83
C LYS A 290 3.03 15.16 6.20
N THR A 291 2.84 14.41 7.29
CA THR A 291 2.83 14.94 8.65
C THR A 291 4.22 15.32 9.18
N LEU A 292 5.32 14.81 8.60
CA LEU A 292 6.68 15.19 9.00
C LEU A 292 6.92 16.69 8.81
N ARG A 293 6.32 17.28 7.78
CA ARG A 293 6.37 18.73 7.49
C ARG A 293 5.63 19.59 8.52
N SER A 294 4.77 19.00 9.35
CA SER A 294 3.94 19.78 10.29
C SER A 294 4.79 20.33 11.45
N PRO A 295 4.54 21.58 11.90
CA PRO A 295 5.28 22.16 13.02
C PRO A 295 5.23 21.28 14.26
N GLY A 296 6.40 21.01 14.85
CA GLY A 296 6.54 20.22 16.08
C GLY A 296 6.42 18.70 15.90
N ILE A 297 6.36 18.20 14.65
CA ILE A 297 6.38 16.76 14.38
C ILE A 297 7.81 16.33 14.02
N HIS A 298 8.25 16.64 12.79
CA HIS A 298 9.64 16.46 12.37
C HIS A 298 10.06 17.58 11.39
N ASP A 299 9.50 18.78 11.57
CA ASP A 299 9.83 19.96 10.78
C ASP A 299 11.31 20.36 10.89
N ALA A 300 11.98 19.99 11.97
CA ALA A 300 13.42 20.16 12.15
C ALA A 300 14.27 19.51 11.02
N ILE A 301 13.89 18.31 10.58
CA ILE A 301 14.62 17.56 9.53
C ILE A 301 14.03 17.78 8.14
N TRP A 302 12.83 18.36 8.03
CA TRP A 302 12.17 18.51 6.73
C TRP A 302 12.87 19.58 5.86
N ARG A 303 13.06 19.29 4.57
CA ARG A 303 13.58 20.22 3.56
C ARG A 303 12.77 20.10 2.27
N ASP A 304 11.94 21.10 1.97
CA ASP A 304 11.03 21.10 0.81
C ASP A 304 11.77 20.77 -0.51
N ASP A 305 12.99 21.30 -0.67
CA ASP A 305 13.81 21.12 -1.87
C ASP A 305 14.45 19.73 -1.95
N GLN A 306 14.62 19.00 -0.84
CA GLN A 306 15.26 17.68 -0.83
C GLN A 306 14.26 16.53 -0.96
N VAL A 307 12.98 16.75 -0.67
CA VAL A 307 11.96 15.70 -0.77
C VAL A 307 11.86 15.17 -2.19
N LYS A 308 12.05 13.86 -2.33
CA LYS A 308 11.94 13.17 -3.61
C LYS A 308 10.54 12.62 -3.84
N ASN A 309 9.88 12.14 -2.77
CA ASN A 309 8.54 11.57 -2.85
C ASN A 309 7.76 11.81 -1.55
N VAL A 310 6.59 12.46 -1.67
CA VAL A 310 5.67 12.73 -0.56
C VAL A 310 4.66 11.59 -0.46
N HIS A 311 4.39 11.12 0.75
CA HIS A 311 3.37 10.11 1.01
C HIS A 311 2.20 10.72 1.78
N PHE A 312 1.02 10.73 1.16
CA PHE A 312 -0.20 11.30 1.74
C PHE A 312 -0.92 10.34 2.69
N ILE A 313 -0.17 9.77 3.64
CA ILE A 313 -0.74 8.93 4.72
C ILE A 313 -1.91 9.62 5.39
N LEU A 314 -2.87 8.82 5.86
CA LEU A 314 -4.10 9.28 6.52
C LEU A 314 -4.99 10.15 5.62
N SER A 315 -6.27 10.24 5.96
CA SER A 315 -7.21 11.17 5.31
C SER A 315 -7.07 12.60 5.87
N PRO A 316 -7.47 13.63 5.11
CA PRO A 316 -7.92 13.56 3.72
C PRO A 316 -6.77 13.29 2.74
N LYS A 317 -7.09 12.69 1.59
CA LYS A 317 -6.18 12.64 0.44
C LYS A 317 -6.28 13.96 -0.34
N PRO A 318 -5.25 14.36 -1.11
CA PRO A 318 -5.29 15.64 -1.83
C PRO A 318 -6.49 15.78 -2.77
N TRP A 319 -6.90 14.70 -3.44
CA TRP A 319 -8.06 14.70 -4.33
C TRP A 319 -9.41 14.83 -3.60
N ASP A 320 -9.47 14.52 -2.30
CA ASP A 320 -10.69 14.71 -1.50
C ASP A 320 -10.96 16.20 -1.21
N GLU A 321 -9.96 17.07 -1.41
CA GLU A 321 -10.04 18.51 -1.14
C GLU A 321 -10.42 19.34 -2.38
N ILE A 322 -10.70 18.69 -3.52
CA ILE A 322 -11.20 19.34 -4.74
C ILE A 322 -12.73 19.41 -4.64
N GLY A 323 -13.27 20.62 -4.64
CA GLY A 323 -14.71 20.84 -4.63
C GLY A 323 -15.39 20.42 -5.94
N ALA A 324 -16.72 20.33 -5.92
CA ALA A 324 -17.52 20.06 -7.12
C ALA A 324 -17.37 21.15 -8.21
N ASP A 325 -16.90 22.34 -7.83
CA ASP A 325 -16.52 23.45 -8.70
C ASP A 325 -15.13 23.26 -9.36
N GLY A 326 -14.40 22.20 -9.02
CA GLY A 326 -13.03 21.95 -9.48
C GLY A 326 -11.97 22.73 -8.71
N GLU A 327 -12.37 23.51 -7.70
CA GLU A 327 -11.45 24.33 -6.91
C GLU A 327 -10.93 23.59 -5.69
N TRP A 328 -9.63 23.72 -5.46
CA TRP A 328 -8.98 23.17 -4.26
C TRP A 328 -9.23 24.07 -3.05
N LYS A 329 -9.71 23.47 -1.96
CA LYS A 329 -10.09 24.18 -0.72
C LYS A 329 -9.19 23.83 0.48
N GLY A 330 -8.15 23.05 0.24
CA GLY A 330 -7.17 22.66 1.26
C GLY A 330 -6.28 23.82 1.69
N LYS A 331 -5.49 23.58 2.73
CA LYS A 331 -4.56 24.56 3.31
C LYS A 331 -3.12 24.06 3.41
N GLN A 332 -2.91 22.76 3.20
CA GLN A 332 -1.59 22.15 3.34
C GLN A 332 -0.78 22.36 2.06
N GLU A 333 0.42 22.92 2.21
CA GLU A 333 1.32 23.19 1.08
C GLU A 333 1.67 21.91 0.31
N SER A 334 1.92 20.80 1.01
CA SER A 334 2.18 19.51 0.37
C SER A 334 1.00 18.99 -0.46
N HIS A 335 -0.24 19.27 -0.04
CA HIS A 335 -1.43 18.96 -0.83
C HIS A 335 -1.52 19.86 -2.07
N LYS A 336 -1.16 21.15 -1.95
CA LYS A 336 -1.08 22.06 -3.09
C LYS A 336 -0.16 21.51 -4.19
N TRP A 337 1.01 20.98 -3.82
CA TRP A 337 1.94 20.39 -4.78
C TRP A 337 1.31 19.25 -5.58
N TRP A 338 0.53 18.39 -4.93
CA TRP A 338 -0.21 17.32 -5.62
C TRP A 338 -1.28 17.88 -6.55
N ILE A 339 -2.03 18.89 -6.10
CA ILE A 339 -3.08 19.55 -6.89
C ILE A 339 -2.50 20.17 -8.16
N ASP A 340 -1.41 20.91 -8.05
CA ASP A 340 -0.74 21.54 -9.19
C ASP A 340 -0.22 20.48 -10.18
N MET A 341 0.30 19.36 -9.67
CA MET A 341 0.78 18.25 -10.48
C MET A 341 -0.36 17.51 -11.20
N ASN A 342 -1.47 17.26 -10.50
CA ASN A 342 -2.66 16.65 -11.08
C ASN A 342 -3.30 17.56 -12.13
N ARG A 343 -3.34 18.88 -11.91
CA ARG A 343 -3.78 19.85 -12.93
C ARG A 343 -2.90 19.79 -14.18
N SER A 344 -1.57 19.77 -14.00
CA SER A 344 -0.62 19.60 -15.11
C SER A 344 -0.85 18.29 -15.88
N ARG A 345 -1.13 17.18 -15.17
CA ARG A 345 -1.48 15.89 -15.78
C ARG A 345 -2.75 16.03 -16.64
N ILE A 346 -3.81 16.62 -16.09
CA ILE A 346 -5.10 16.76 -16.79
C ILE A 346 -4.95 17.62 -18.04
N GLU A 347 -4.17 18.70 -17.98
CA GLU A 347 -3.85 19.52 -19.15
C GLU A 347 -3.11 18.71 -20.22
N SER A 348 -2.08 17.96 -19.83
CA SER A 348 -1.33 17.08 -20.74
C SER A 348 -2.19 15.99 -21.37
N GLU A 349 -3.14 15.43 -20.61
CA GLU A 349 -4.10 14.42 -21.11
C GLU A 349 -5.07 15.03 -22.13
N ARG A 350 -5.57 16.24 -21.86
CA ARG A 350 -6.43 16.97 -22.78
C ARG A 350 -5.74 17.22 -24.12
N ASP A 351 -4.46 17.59 -24.11
CA ASP A 351 -3.66 17.80 -25.32
C ASP A 351 -3.46 16.49 -26.13
N GLN A 352 -3.55 15.34 -25.46
CA GLN A 352 -3.48 14.00 -26.06
C GLN A 352 -4.86 13.46 -26.46
N GLY A 353 -5.94 14.22 -26.27
CA GLY A 353 -7.31 13.76 -26.54
C GLY A 353 -7.84 12.73 -25.55
N ILE A 354 -7.22 12.62 -24.37
CA ILE A 354 -7.67 11.77 -23.27
C ILE A 354 -8.59 12.61 -22.37
N HIS A 355 -9.79 12.10 -22.10
CA HIS A 355 -10.82 12.77 -21.29
C HIS A 355 -10.98 12.15 -19.89
#